data_AF-A0A4P1RBG4-F1
#
_entry.id   AF-A0A4P1RBG4-F1
#
_cell.length_a   1.000
_cell.length_b   1.000
_cell.length_c   1.000
_cell.angle_alpha   90.00
_cell.angle_beta   90.00
_cell.angle_gamma   90.00
#
_symmetry.space_group_name_H-M   'P 1'
#
loop_
_entity.id
_entity.type
_entity.pdbx_description
1 polymer ?
#
loop_
_entity_poly.entity_id
_entity_poly.type
_entity_poly.pdbx_seq_one_letter_code
_entity_poly.pdbx_strand_id
1 'polypeptide(L)'
;MEKMMNLSSLRSSSSSSSTENFGRRWKEYQGMSNWDGLLDPLDEILRAEILRYGQFVNAAYKSFEFDPSSSNYATCKYPKTTLFERCGLHNTGYKVTKHLRATSGIQLPCWVDKAPTWVSNQSSYVGYVAVCDNKEEIKRLGRRDVVIAYRGTSTCLEWLENLRATLTNLTCNMGNENNGVKQNEPMVESGFLSLYNSNNSSYKSLQEMVKEEMGHILETYGEEPLSLTITGHSLGAALATLTAYDIKTAFLGLPVTVISFGSPRVGNSSFRQCLEKQGTKVLRIVNSDDVITKMPGFVFDDMDKTNADMERNTNFHVTGFPSWIQKQVEEAKWVYSEVGEELRLCSRDSPYLRGVNVAMCHDLNTYLHLVDGFVSSRCPFKATAKRFLQQ
;
A
#
# COMPACT_ATOMS: atom_id res chain seq x y z
N MET A 1 -0.51 23.80 -18.75
CA MET A 1 0.95 23.96 -18.67
C MET A 1 1.40 23.29 -17.37
N GLU A 2 1.76 22.01 -17.47
CA GLU A 2 2.15 21.15 -16.35
C GLU A 2 3.41 21.72 -15.65
N LYS A 3 3.32 22.02 -14.36
CA LYS A 3 4.52 22.07 -13.51
C LYS A 3 4.93 20.62 -13.22
N MET A 4 5.64 20.02 -14.17
CA MET A 4 6.35 18.75 -13.99
C MET A 4 7.23 18.84 -12.74
N MET A 5 6.98 17.98 -11.74
CA MET A 5 7.92 17.78 -10.65
C MET A 5 9.12 17.00 -11.17
N ASN A 6 10.23 17.69 -11.39
CA ASN A 6 11.52 17.04 -11.52
C ASN A 6 11.92 16.49 -10.14
N LEU A 7 12.21 15.19 -10.01
CA LEU A 7 12.78 14.63 -8.77
C LEU A 7 14.06 15.38 -8.36
N SER A 8 14.73 16.07 -9.30
CA SER A 8 15.83 16.98 -9.00
C SER A 8 15.46 18.18 -8.13
N SER A 9 14.19 18.61 -8.09
CA SER A 9 13.73 19.69 -7.21
C SER A 9 13.58 19.27 -5.74
N LEU A 10 13.61 17.96 -5.44
CA LEU A 10 13.85 17.44 -4.09
C LEU A 10 15.37 17.34 -3.78
N ARG A 11 16.24 17.53 -4.78
CA ARG A 11 17.71 17.43 -4.65
C ARG A 11 18.39 18.78 -4.34
N SER A 12 17.69 19.92 -4.40
CA SER A 12 18.35 21.24 -4.43
C SER A 12 18.65 21.88 -3.06
N SER A 13 18.48 21.16 -1.95
CA SER A 13 18.81 21.70 -0.61
C SER A 13 19.59 20.74 0.31
N SER A 14 19.92 19.53 -0.14
CA SER A 14 20.69 18.58 0.67
C SER A 14 22.19 18.80 0.47
N SER A 15 22.86 19.28 1.53
CA SER A 15 24.33 19.28 1.60
C SER A 15 24.87 17.85 1.42
N SER A 16 26.06 17.68 0.85
CA SER A 16 26.72 16.36 0.66
C SER A 16 26.79 15.51 1.95
N SER A 17 26.76 16.15 3.13
CA SER A 17 26.69 15.46 4.42
C SER A 17 25.37 14.74 4.69
N SER A 18 24.25 15.27 4.21
CA SER A 18 22.90 14.73 4.46
C SER A 18 22.60 13.49 3.61
N THR A 19 23.14 13.41 2.40
CA THR A 19 23.03 12.22 1.53
C THR A 19 23.92 11.08 1.99
N GLU A 20 25.14 11.36 2.47
CA GLU A 20 26.02 10.35 3.10
C GLU A 20 25.44 9.79 4.40
N ASN A 21 24.69 10.61 5.16
CA ASN A 21 24.02 10.16 6.39
C ASN A 21 22.80 9.26 6.09
N PHE A 22 22.02 9.57 5.05
CA PHE A 22 20.87 8.75 4.64
C PHE A 22 21.28 7.31 4.25
N GLY A 23 22.30 7.16 3.41
CA GLY A 23 22.78 5.84 3.00
C GLY A 23 23.34 5.00 4.16
N ARG A 24 23.79 5.62 5.27
CA ARG A 24 24.21 4.89 6.49
C ARG A 24 23.04 4.50 7.38
N ARG A 25 22.00 5.33 7.41
CA ARG A 25 20.79 5.18 8.24
C ARG A 25 19.62 4.56 7.49
N TRP A 26 19.83 4.00 6.30
CA TRP A 26 18.74 3.50 5.44
C TRP A 26 17.82 2.49 6.14
N LYS A 27 18.38 1.65 7.02
CA LYS A 27 17.62 0.68 7.80
C LYS A 27 16.62 1.34 8.75
N GLU A 28 16.96 2.49 9.33
CA GLU A 28 16.06 3.28 10.18
C GLU A 28 14.87 3.79 9.36
N TYR A 29 15.13 4.35 8.17
CA TYR A 29 14.09 4.83 7.24
C TYR A 29 13.25 3.69 6.64
N GLN A 30 13.76 2.46 6.65
CA GLN A 30 13.02 1.24 6.31
C GLN A 30 12.33 0.59 7.52
N GLY A 31 12.30 1.26 8.68
CA GLY A 31 11.51 0.85 9.83
C GLY A 31 12.19 -0.12 10.79
N MET A 32 13.53 -0.23 10.78
CA MET A 32 14.27 -1.11 11.71
C MET A 32 13.82 -0.91 13.17
N SER A 33 13.63 0.34 13.57
CA SER A 33 13.13 0.74 14.89
C SER A 33 11.68 1.23 14.85
N ASN A 34 10.85 0.69 13.94
CA ASN A 34 9.44 1.09 13.78
C ASN A 34 9.23 2.61 13.61
N TRP A 35 10.17 3.28 12.95
CA TRP A 35 10.14 4.74 12.75
C TRP A 35 10.01 5.57 14.04
N ASP A 36 10.41 5.01 15.18
CA ASP A 36 10.40 5.72 16.47
C ASP A 36 11.19 7.04 16.37
N GLY A 37 10.57 8.12 16.84
CA GLY A 37 11.10 9.48 16.74
C GLY A 37 11.16 10.10 15.34
N LEU A 38 10.63 9.45 14.29
CA LEU A 38 10.64 9.96 12.91
C LEU A 38 9.27 10.40 12.38
N LEU A 39 8.17 10.06 13.07
CA LEU A 39 6.81 10.32 12.60
C LEU A 39 6.18 11.61 13.15
N ASP A 40 6.57 12.04 14.35
CA ASP A 40 6.03 13.24 15.00
C ASP A 40 7.10 13.96 15.87
N PRO A 41 7.73 15.05 15.38
CA PRO A 41 7.54 15.66 14.06
C PRO A 41 8.05 14.74 12.93
N LEU A 42 7.44 14.87 11.75
CA LEU A 42 7.82 14.05 10.59
C LEU A 42 9.20 14.46 10.06
N ASP A 43 10.16 13.54 10.13
CA ASP A 43 11.52 13.72 9.61
C ASP A 43 11.50 14.03 8.10
N GLU A 44 12.28 15.03 7.68
CA GLU A 44 12.26 15.51 6.29
C GLU A 44 12.77 14.48 5.28
N ILE A 45 13.70 13.60 5.67
CA ILE A 45 14.19 12.53 4.80
C ILE A 45 13.14 11.42 4.70
N LEU A 46 12.50 11.04 5.82
CA LEU A 46 11.40 10.10 5.81
C LEU A 46 10.22 10.63 4.96
N ARG A 47 9.86 11.91 5.11
CA ARG A 47 8.86 12.59 4.28
C ARG A 47 9.18 12.43 2.79
N ALA A 48 10.41 12.74 2.39
CA ALA A 48 10.85 12.63 1.00
C ALA A 48 10.75 11.19 0.46
N GLU A 49 11.09 10.19 1.27
CA GLU A 49 10.97 8.78 0.90
C GLU A 49 9.51 8.33 0.80
N ILE A 50 8.64 8.70 1.74
CA ILE A 50 7.20 8.42 1.65
C ILE A 50 6.63 9.02 0.35
N LEU A 51 6.92 10.29 0.06
CA LEU A 51 6.49 10.94 -1.19
C LEU A 51 7.03 10.21 -2.42
N ARG A 52 8.30 9.77 -2.39
CA ARG A 52 8.93 9.00 -3.47
C ARG A 52 8.18 7.69 -3.74
N TYR A 53 7.86 6.92 -2.70
CA TYR A 53 7.07 5.69 -2.83
C TYR A 53 5.66 5.97 -3.36
N GLY A 54 5.02 7.05 -2.90
CA GLY A 54 3.76 7.53 -3.44
C GLY A 54 3.79 7.86 -4.93
N GLN A 55 4.90 8.41 -5.44
CA GLN A 55 5.06 8.65 -6.88
C GLN A 55 5.17 7.36 -7.71
N PHE A 56 5.73 6.28 -7.16
CA PHE A 56 5.70 4.97 -7.84
C PHE A 56 4.26 4.44 -7.95
N VAL A 57 3.44 4.62 -6.91
CA VAL A 57 2.02 4.28 -6.96
C VAL A 57 1.30 5.15 -8.01
N ASN A 58 1.56 6.45 -8.04
CA ASN A 58 0.99 7.36 -9.04
C ASN A 58 1.38 6.93 -10.48
N ALA A 59 2.61 6.47 -10.69
CA ALA A 59 3.04 5.93 -11.97
C ALA A 59 2.27 4.65 -12.37
N ALA A 60 1.88 3.81 -11.40
CA ALA A 60 1.03 2.63 -11.65
C ALA A 60 -0.41 3.01 -12.06
N TYR A 61 -0.95 4.10 -11.49
CA TYR A 61 -2.23 4.66 -11.94
C TYR A 61 -2.10 5.25 -13.35
N LYS A 62 -1.10 6.11 -13.58
CA LYS A 62 -0.88 6.75 -14.89
C LYS A 62 -0.60 5.77 -16.02
N SER A 63 -0.02 4.60 -15.74
CA SER A 63 0.26 3.59 -16.76
C SER A 63 -0.94 2.69 -17.08
N PHE A 64 -2.04 2.76 -16.33
CA PHE A 64 -3.23 1.94 -16.58
C PHE A 64 -4.15 2.57 -17.65
N GLU A 65 -4.78 1.71 -18.46
CA GLU A 65 -5.82 2.10 -19.40
C GLU A 65 -7.21 2.06 -18.73
N PHE A 66 -7.71 3.26 -18.41
CA PHE A 66 -9.02 3.43 -17.75
C PHE A 66 -10.18 3.51 -18.75
N ASP A 67 -9.92 3.76 -20.04
CA ASP A 67 -10.98 3.91 -21.03
C ASP A 67 -11.66 2.56 -21.31
N PRO A 68 -12.91 2.34 -20.87
CA PRO A 68 -13.64 1.09 -21.10
C PRO A 68 -14.08 0.90 -22.55
N SER A 69 -13.76 1.83 -23.45
CA SER A 69 -13.94 1.70 -24.90
C SER A 69 -12.67 1.31 -25.64
N SER A 70 -11.50 1.39 -24.98
CA SER A 70 -10.20 1.02 -25.55
C SER A 70 -10.04 -0.50 -25.62
N SER A 71 -9.51 -1.02 -26.73
CA SER A 71 -9.17 -2.44 -26.88
C SER A 71 -8.08 -2.90 -25.89
N ASN A 72 -7.34 -1.95 -25.30
CA ASN A 72 -6.32 -2.20 -24.30
C ASN A 72 -6.81 -1.91 -22.87
N TYR A 73 -8.12 -1.77 -22.65
CA TYR A 73 -8.70 -1.60 -21.31
C TYR A 73 -8.16 -2.62 -20.33
N ALA A 74 -7.97 -2.19 -19.08
CA ALA A 74 -7.44 -3.02 -18.02
C ALA A 74 -5.99 -3.53 -18.22
N THR A 75 -5.25 -2.94 -19.17
CA THR A 75 -3.83 -3.26 -19.41
C THR A 75 -2.92 -2.05 -19.13
N CYS A 76 -1.60 -2.27 -19.23
CA CYS A 76 -0.60 -1.21 -19.13
C CYS A 76 -0.42 -0.53 -20.49
N LYS A 77 -0.54 0.80 -20.54
CA LYS A 77 -0.38 1.64 -21.73
C LYS A 77 1.05 1.70 -22.25
N TYR A 78 2.04 1.48 -21.38
CA TYR A 78 3.44 1.75 -21.68
C TYR A 78 4.31 0.49 -21.54
N PRO A 79 5.28 0.28 -22.45
CA PRO A 79 6.33 -0.72 -22.28
C PRO A 79 7.18 -0.46 -21.04
N LYS A 80 7.76 -1.52 -20.48
CA LYS A 80 8.66 -1.46 -19.30
C LYS A 80 9.77 -0.41 -19.42
N THR A 81 10.40 -0.29 -20.59
CA THR A 81 11.55 0.61 -20.83
C THR A 81 11.18 2.08 -20.80
N THR A 82 9.93 2.44 -21.09
CA THR A 82 9.49 3.84 -21.19
C THR A 82 8.43 4.22 -20.14
N LEU A 83 7.98 3.27 -19.31
CA LEU A 83 6.91 3.49 -18.32
C LEU A 83 7.18 4.71 -17.44
N PHE A 84 8.36 4.80 -16.83
CA PHE A 84 8.67 5.91 -15.92
C PHE A 84 8.72 7.26 -16.64
N GLU A 85 9.33 7.31 -17.81
CA GLU A 85 9.39 8.53 -18.63
C GLU A 85 7.98 9.00 -19.03
N ARG A 86 7.15 8.09 -19.53
CA ARG A 86 5.77 8.37 -19.96
C ARG A 86 4.85 8.77 -18.81
N CYS A 87 5.11 8.27 -17.60
CA CYS A 87 4.37 8.66 -16.38
C CYS A 87 4.87 9.97 -15.74
N GLY A 88 5.92 10.60 -16.30
CA GLY A 88 6.54 11.82 -15.78
C GLY A 88 7.47 11.60 -14.59
N LEU A 89 7.89 10.36 -14.35
CA LEU A 89 8.78 9.96 -13.26
C LEU A 89 10.22 9.80 -13.77
N HIS A 90 10.81 10.89 -14.22
CA HIS A 90 12.16 10.88 -14.81
C HIS A 90 13.26 10.75 -13.74
N ASN A 91 14.44 10.28 -14.17
CA ASN A 91 15.68 10.27 -13.38
C ASN A 91 15.57 9.57 -12.01
N THR A 92 14.71 8.56 -11.90
CA THR A 92 14.57 7.76 -10.66
C THR A 92 15.78 6.88 -10.39
N GLY A 93 16.47 6.44 -11.44
CA GLY A 93 17.50 5.40 -11.35
C GLY A 93 16.95 3.98 -11.27
N TYR A 94 15.63 3.80 -11.44
CA TYR A 94 14.96 2.50 -11.44
C TYR A 94 14.62 2.05 -12.85
N LYS A 95 14.66 0.73 -13.09
CA LYS A 95 14.15 0.09 -14.30
C LYS A 95 12.99 -0.85 -13.96
N VAL A 96 11.91 -0.80 -14.73
CA VAL A 96 10.80 -1.75 -14.59
C VAL A 96 11.22 -3.11 -15.14
N THR A 97 11.11 -4.15 -14.33
CA THR A 97 11.51 -5.51 -14.71
C THR A 97 10.30 -6.37 -15.07
N LYS A 98 9.16 -6.16 -14.39
CA LYS A 98 7.91 -6.92 -14.61
C LYS A 98 6.66 -6.05 -14.51
N HIS A 99 5.69 -6.29 -15.40
CA HIS A 99 4.31 -5.82 -15.21
C HIS A 99 3.50 -6.88 -14.47
N LEU A 100 2.70 -6.44 -13.50
CA LEU A 100 1.92 -7.31 -12.64
C LEU A 100 0.44 -7.21 -13.02
N ARG A 101 -0.22 -8.36 -13.02
CA ARG A 101 -1.65 -8.50 -13.24
C ARG A 101 -2.27 -9.27 -12.08
N ALA A 102 -3.54 -9.02 -11.79
CA ALA A 102 -4.31 -9.78 -10.83
C ALA A 102 -5.56 -10.30 -11.51
N THR A 103 -5.93 -11.53 -11.23
CA THR A 103 -7.15 -12.15 -11.74
C THR A 103 -8.18 -12.22 -10.63
N SER A 104 -9.40 -11.76 -10.86
CA SER A 104 -10.48 -11.95 -9.87
C SER A 104 -11.11 -13.32 -10.09
N GLY A 105 -11.08 -14.17 -9.05
CA GLY A 105 -11.89 -15.38 -9.00
C GLY A 105 -13.35 -15.13 -8.60
N ILE A 106 -13.70 -13.88 -8.24
CA ILE A 106 -15.05 -13.48 -7.82
C ILE A 106 -15.85 -13.03 -9.03
N GLN A 107 -17.07 -13.54 -9.14
CA GLN A 107 -18.05 -13.23 -10.18
C GLN A 107 -18.41 -11.73 -10.14
N LEU A 108 -18.18 -11.03 -11.25
CA LEU A 108 -18.45 -9.58 -11.37
C LEU A 108 -19.99 -9.32 -11.34
N PRO A 109 -20.44 -8.13 -10.92
CA PRO A 109 -21.87 -7.79 -10.86
C PRO A 109 -22.58 -7.86 -12.21
N CYS A 110 -23.91 -8.05 -12.17
CA CYS A 110 -24.78 -8.25 -13.34
C CYS A 110 -24.78 -7.12 -14.40
N TRP A 111 -24.22 -5.95 -14.13
CA TRP A 111 -24.05 -4.90 -15.15
C TRP A 111 -22.84 -5.13 -16.05
N VAL A 112 -21.87 -5.95 -15.61
CA VAL A 112 -20.75 -6.44 -16.43
C VAL A 112 -21.18 -7.57 -17.36
N ASP A 113 -22.30 -8.26 -17.08
CA ASP A 113 -22.89 -9.27 -17.98
C ASP A 113 -23.38 -8.68 -19.31
N LYS A 114 -23.45 -7.35 -19.43
CA LYS A 114 -23.75 -6.63 -20.68
C LYS A 114 -22.51 -6.06 -21.38
N ALA A 115 -21.32 -6.30 -20.83
CA ALA A 115 -20.08 -5.80 -21.41
C ALA A 115 -19.58 -6.72 -22.53
N PRO A 116 -19.00 -6.16 -23.60
CA PRO A 116 -18.51 -6.94 -24.74
C PRO A 116 -17.40 -7.93 -24.32
N THR A 117 -17.24 -9.04 -25.06
CA THR A 117 -16.41 -10.21 -24.72
C THR A 117 -14.96 -9.93 -24.32
N TRP A 118 -14.38 -8.80 -24.71
CA TRP A 118 -13.03 -8.38 -24.30
C TRP A 118 -12.96 -7.85 -22.85
N VAL A 119 -14.11 -7.53 -22.25
CA VAL A 119 -14.29 -7.21 -20.82
C VAL A 119 -14.36 -8.48 -19.96
N SER A 120 -14.42 -9.67 -20.57
CA SER A 120 -14.32 -10.97 -19.89
C SER A 120 -12.89 -11.37 -19.51
N ASN A 121 -11.88 -10.52 -19.82
CA ASN A 121 -10.53 -10.70 -19.30
C ASN A 121 -10.58 -10.50 -17.78
N GLN A 122 -10.77 -11.59 -17.06
CA GLN A 122 -10.79 -11.66 -15.60
C GLN A 122 -9.46 -11.20 -14.96
N SER A 123 -8.44 -10.84 -15.76
CA SER A 123 -7.10 -10.42 -15.35
C SER A 123 -6.79 -8.97 -15.74
N SER A 124 -6.51 -8.12 -14.75
CA SER A 124 -6.26 -6.69 -14.91
C SER A 124 -4.85 -6.32 -14.49
N TYR A 125 -4.23 -5.33 -15.16
CA TYR A 125 -2.97 -4.73 -14.72
C TYR A 125 -3.15 -4.05 -13.36
N VAL A 126 -2.33 -4.43 -12.38
CA VAL A 126 -2.41 -3.91 -11.01
C VAL A 126 -1.15 -3.18 -10.57
N GLY A 127 -0.04 -3.29 -11.31
CA GLY A 127 1.22 -2.71 -10.86
C GLY A 127 2.44 -3.23 -11.60
N TYR A 128 3.60 -3.06 -10.98
CA TYR A 128 4.87 -3.48 -11.57
C TYR A 128 5.94 -3.72 -10.50
N VAL A 129 6.98 -4.45 -10.90
CA VAL A 129 8.24 -4.60 -10.16
C VAL A 129 9.30 -3.74 -10.85
N ALA A 130 10.07 -2.99 -10.07
CA ALA A 130 11.19 -2.19 -10.54
C ALA A 130 12.40 -2.35 -9.63
N VAL A 131 13.61 -2.32 -10.21
CA VAL A 131 14.86 -2.41 -9.45
C VAL A 131 15.70 -1.16 -9.66
N CYS A 132 16.31 -0.65 -8.59
CA CYS A 132 17.30 0.41 -8.69
C CYS A 132 18.55 -0.14 -9.40
N ASP A 133 18.88 0.43 -10.55
CA ASP A 133 20.01 -0.01 -11.40
C ASP A 133 21.09 1.06 -11.55
N ASN A 134 20.78 2.30 -11.17
CA ASN A 134 21.71 3.40 -11.23
C ASN A 134 22.69 3.38 -10.04
N LYS A 135 23.99 3.35 -10.34
CA LYS A 135 25.06 3.26 -9.32
C LYS A 135 25.08 4.43 -8.33
N GLU A 136 24.78 5.64 -8.78
CA GLU A 136 24.74 6.83 -7.91
C GLU A 136 23.55 6.76 -6.95
N GLU A 137 22.40 6.31 -7.45
CA GLU A 137 21.20 6.15 -6.63
C GLU A 137 21.37 5.01 -5.63
N ILE A 138 21.96 3.88 -6.02
CA ILE A 138 22.32 2.79 -5.08
C ILE A 138 23.25 3.30 -3.99
N LYS A 139 24.28 4.09 -4.34
CA LYS A 139 25.19 4.70 -3.37
C LYS A 139 24.46 5.66 -2.43
N ARG A 140 23.54 6.48 -2.94
CA ARG A 140 22.69 7.38 -2.14
C ARG A 140 21.82 6.60 -1.17
N LEU A 141 21.15 5.55 -1.66
CA LEU A 141 20.26 4.69 -0.87
C LEU A 141 21.01 3.81 0.15
N GLY A 142 22.32 3.59 -0.04
CA GLY A 142 23.14 2.70 0.78
C GLY A 142 22.90 1.20 0.54
N ARG A 143 21.99 0.87 -0.38
CA ARG A 143 21.63 -0.50 -0.79
C ARG A 143 20.91 -0.47 -2.13
N ARG A 144 20.84 -1.62 -2.80
CA ARG A 144 19.98 -1.80 -3.95
C ARG A 144 18.54 -1.98 -3.49
N ASP A 145 17.66 -1.08 -3.90
CA ASP A 145 16.26 -1.14 -3.55
C ASP A 145 15.43 -1.70 -4.71
N VAL A 146 14.57 -2.67 -4.40
CA VAL A 146 13.55 -3.22 -5.29
C VAL A 146 12.23 -2.63 -4.86
N VAL A 147 11.45 -2.09 -5.80
CA VAL A 147 10.13 -1.52 -5.54
C VAL A 147 9.07 -2.36 -6.25
N ILE A 148 8.07 -2.80 -5.50
CA ILE A 148 6.81 -3.30 -6.05
C ILE A 148 5.75 -2.24 -5.80
N ALA A 149 5.15 -1.72 -6.86
CA ALA A 149 4.14 -0.66 -6.78
C ALA A 149 2.79 -1.17 -7.28
N TYR A 150 1.76 -1.07 -6.43
CA TYR A 150 0.39 -1.46 -6.74
C TYR A 150 -0.55 -0.26 -6.78
N ARG A 151 -1.33 -0.14 -7.85
CA ARG A 151 -2.46 0.79 -7.88
C ARG A 151 -3.65 0.19 -7.12
N GLY A 152 -4.55 1.06 -6.65
CA GLY A 152 -5.90 0.67 -6.27
C GLY A 152 -6.86 0.65 -7.47
N THR A 153 -8.15 0.44 -7.20
CA THR A 153 -9.23 0.53 -8.18
C THR A 153 -9.70 1.98 -8.36
N SER A 154 -10.12 2.34 -9.57
CA SER A 154 -10.65 3.70 -9.88
C SER A 154 -11.95 3.98 -9.15
N THR A 155 -12.73 2.95 -8.93
CA THR A 155 -13.98 2.96 -8.18
C THR A 155 -13.81 2.07 -6.95
N CYS A 156 -12.92 2.46 -6.04
CA CYS A 156 -12.65 1.73 -4.79
C CYS A 156 -13.94 1.34 -4.04
N LEU A 157 -14.96 2.19 -4.08
CA LEU A 157 -16.25 1.93 -3.44
C LEU A 157 -17.00 0.76 -4.11
N GLU A 158 -17.02 0.69 -5.44
CA GLU A 158 -17.62 -0.44 -6.18
C GLU A 158 -16.89 -1.75 -5.88
N TRP A 159 -15.56 -1.70 -5.69
CA TRP A 159 -14.82 -2.90 -5.31
C TRP A 159 -15.03 -3.29 -3.84
N LEU A 160 -15.17 -2.31 -2.94
CA LEU A 160 -15.52 -2.57 -1.53
C LEU A 160 -16.96 -3.11 -1.39
N GLU A 161 -17.88 -2.72 -2.28
CA GLU A 161 -19.21 -3.35 -2.40
C GLU A 161 -19.11 -4.80 -2.88
N ASN A 162 -18.18 -5.10 -3.79
CA ASN A 162 -17.94 -6.46 -4.29
C ASN A 162 -17.18 -7.35 -3.31
N LEU A 163 -16.44 -6.76 -2.37
CA LEU A 163 -15.87 -7.48 -1.25
C LEU A 163 -16.96 -7.90 -0.27
N ARG A 164 -17.33 -9.18 -0.31
CA ARG A 164 -17.98 -9.81 0.83
C ARG A 164 -16.94 -9.86 1.94
N ALA A 165 -17.19 -9.19 3.07
CA ALA A 165 -16.34 -9.17 4.26
C ALA A 165 -16.22 -10.56 4.92
N THR A 166 -15.66 -11.52 4.19
CA THR A 166 -15.44 -12.89 4.61
C THR A 166 -13.96 -13.05 4.88
N LEU A 167 -13.60 -13.42 6.11
CA LEU A 167 -12.24 -13.80 6.44
C LEU A 167 -11.98 -15.25 5.97
N THR A 168 -10.82 -15.48 5.34
CA THR A 168 -10.34 -16.81 4.90
C THR A 168 -9.04 -17.13 5.61
N ASN A 169 -8.89 -18.38 6.04
CA ASN A 169 -7.67 -18.84 6.71
C ASN A 169 -6.47 -18.77 5.77
N LEU A 170 -5.36 -18.28 6.29
CA LEU A 170 -4.04 -18.40 5.67
C LEU A 170 -3.32 -19.59 6.32
N THR A 171 -2.67 -20.40 5.48
CA THR A 171 -1.69 -21.34 5.96
C THR A 171 -0.48 -20.55 6.48
N CYS A 172 -0.35 -20.47 7.80
CA CYS A 172 0.87 -19.99 8.44
C CYS A 172 1.54 -21.16 9.13
N ASN A 173 2.66 -21.62 8.57
CA ASN A 173 3.50 -22.63 9.22
C ASN A 173 4.34 -21.96 10.31
N MET A 174 3.69 -21.47 11.36
CA MET A 174 4.37 -21.19 12.61
C MET A 174 4.68 -22.55 13.23
N GLY A 175 5.96 -22.85 13.46
CA GLY A 175 6.39 -24.10 14.07
C GLY A 175 5.54 -24.42 15.30
N ASN A 176 5.06 -25.66 15.39
CA ASN A 176 4.30 -26.18 16.52
C ASN A 176 5.09 -26.04 17.83
N GLU A 177 4.96 -24.90 18.51
CA GLU A 177 5.14 -24.87 19.95
C GLU A 177 3.80 -25.23 20.60
N ASN A 178 3.71 -26.51 20.95
CA ASN A 178 2.64 -27.09 21.75
C ASN A 178 2.43 -26.27 23.04
N ASN A 179 1.41 -25.41 23.06
CA ASN A 179 0.76 -24.95 24.28
C ASN A 179 -0.73 -24.81 23.97
N GLY A 180 -1.57 -25.58 24.65
CA GLY A 180 -3.00 -25.84 24.37
C GLY A 180 -3.96 -24.65 24.51
N VAL A 181 -3.57 -23.47 24.05
CA VAL A 181 -4.45 -22.34 23.80
C VAL A 181 -4.76 -22.34 22.31
N LYS A 182 -6.04 -22.47 21.92
CA LYS A 182 -6.49 -22.21 20.54
C LYS A 182 -6.18 -20.75 20.20
N GLN A 183 -4.97 -20.48 19.70
CA GLN A 183 -4.71 -19.22 19.02
C GLN A 183 -5.58 -19.22 17.77
N ASN A 184 -6.36 -18.16 17.56
CA ASN A 184 -7.16 -18.01 16.35
C ASN A 184 -6.23 -18.12 15.13
N GLU A 185 -6.61 -18.89 14.12
CA GLU A 185 -5.81 -19.03 12.90
C GLU A 185 -5.62 -17.65 12.23
N PRO A 186 -4.48 -17.39 11.56
CA PRO A 186 -4.30 -16.17 10.81
C PRO A 186 -5.29 -16.15 9.65
N MET A 187 -6.11 -15.09 9.60
CA MET A 187 -7.13 -14.94 8.57
C MET A 187 -6.97 -13.59 7.88
N VAL A 188 -7.22 -13.57 6.57
CA VAL A 188 -7.25 -12.35 5.75
C VAL A 188 -8.56 -12.26 4.99
N GLU A 189 -8.90 -11.05 4.55
CA GLU A 189 -10.09 -10.83 3.73
C GLU A 189 -9.98 -11.64 2.41
N SER A 190 -11.06 -12.37 2.12
CA SER A 190 -11.15 -13.36 1.06
C SER A 190 -10.93 -12.80 -0.34
N GLY A 191 -11.40 -11.59 -0.63
CA GLY A 191 -11.27 -10.98 -1.95
C GLY A 191 -9.87 -10.45 -2.21
N PHE A 192 -9.18 -9.87 -1.23
CA PHE A 192 -7.76 -9.57 -1.34
C PHE A 192 -6.96 -10.85 -1.64
N LEU A 193 -7.22 -11.92 -0.90
CA LEU A 193 -6.53 -13.21 -1.09
C LEU A 193 -6.85 -13.84 -2.45
N SER A 194 -8.11 -13.78 -2.89
CA SER A 194 -8.50 -14.25 -4.22
C SER A 194 -7.78 -13.48 -5.32
N LEU A 195 -7.75 -12.15 -5.28
CA LEU A 195 -7.02 -11.36 -6.27
C LEU A 195 -5.53 -11.68 -6.31
N TYR A 196 -4.95 -12.03 -5.15
CA TYR A 196 -3.55 -12.37 -5.02
C TYR A 196 -3.22 -13.76 -5.58
N ASN A 197 -4.07 -14.76 -5.31
CA ASN A 197 -3.77 -16.18 -5.59
C ASN A 197 -4.48 -16.73 -6.84
N SER A 198 -5.56 -16.12 -7.32
CA SER A 198 -6.32 -16.64 -8.46
C SER A 198 -5.48 -16.58 -9.75
N ASN A 199 -5.41 -17.71 -10.45
CA ASN A 199 -4.85 -17.84 -11.79
C ASN A 199 -5.97 -18.12 -12.80
N ASN A 200 -5.64 -18.10 -14.08
CA ASN A 200 -6.51 -18.65 -15.12
C ASN A 200 -5.68 -19.45 -16.13
N SER A 201 -6.33 -20.08 -17.11
CA SER A 201 -5.64 -20.91 -18.11
C SER A 201 -4.58 -20.17 -18.94
N SER A 202 -4.63 -18.84 -18.97
CA SER A 202 -3.77 -17.99 -19.81
C SER A 202 -2.72 -17.21 -19.00
N TYR A 203 -2.93 -17.01 -17.70
CA TYR A 203 -2.13 -16.13 -16.86
C TYR A 203 -1.87 -16.75 -15.48
N LYS A 204 -0.61 -16.66 -15.06
CA LYS A 204 -0.17 -16.95 -13.69
C LYS A 204 -0.85 -16.03 -12.69
N SER A 205 -0.96 -16.48 -11.44
CA SER A 205 -1.46 -15.64 -10.35
C SER A 205 -0.51 -14.47 -10.07
N LEU A 206 -1.01 -13.43 -9.39
CA LEU A 206 -0.17 -12.33 -8.94
C LEU A 206 0.95 -12.84 -8.03
N GLN A 207 0.61 -13.75 -7.12
CA GLN A 207 1.54 -14.42 -6.23
C GLN A 207 2.72 -15.06 -6.98
N GLU A 208 2.44 -15.89 -7.99
CA GLU A 208 3.43 -16.59 -8.80
C GLU A 208 4.33 -15.59 -9.55
N MET A 209 3.73 -14.59 -10.19
CA MET A 209 4.48 -13.58 -10.94
C MET A 209 5.47 -12.81 -10.07
N VAL A 210 5.08 -12.47 -8.84
CA VAL A 210 5.94 -11.74 -7.91
C VAL A 210 7.05 -12.63 -7.37
N LYS A 211 6.74 -13.87 -6.97
CA LYS A 211 7.74 -14.83 -6.48
C LYS A 211 8.81 -15.13 -7.53
N GLU A 212 8.40 -15.40 -8.77
CA GLU A 212 9.33 -15.67 -9.88
C GLU A 212 10.25 -14.47 -10.14
N GLU A 213 9.68 -13.27 -10.21
CA GLU A 213 10.46 -12.06 -10.45
C GLU A 213 11.43 -11.75 -9.31
N MET A 214 10.99 -11.92 -8.06
CA MET A 214 11.87 -11.75 -6.90
C MET A 214 12.98 -12.80 -6.87
N GLY A 215 12.69 -14.05 -7.24
CA GLY A 215 13.72 -15.09 -7.42
C GLY A 215 14.79 -14.66 -8.42
N HIS A 216 14.39 -14.22 -9.62
CA HIS A 216 15.32 -13.72 -10.64
C HIS A 216 16.14 -12.51 -10.19
N ILE A 217 15.53 -11.57 -9.46
CA ILE A 217 16.24 -10.39 -8.94
C ILE A 217 17.27 -10.80 -7.88
N LEU A 218 16.93 -11.73 -6.99
CA LEU A 218 17.84 -12.24 -5.96
C LEU A 218 18.98 -13.06 -6.56
N GLU A 219 18.73 -13.85 -7.60
CA GLU A 219 19.79 -14.53 -8.35
C GLU A 219 20.74 -13.54 -9.03
N THR A 220 20.22 -12.43 -9.54
CA THR A 220 21.02 -11.44 -10.29
C THR A 220 21.81 -10.50 -9.38
N TYR A 221 21.24 -10.10 -8.23
CA TYR A 221 21.79 -9.02 -7.39
C TYR A 221 21.99 -9.41 -5.92
N GLY A 222 21.80 -10.68 -5.54
CA GLY A 222 21.79 -11.12 -4.14
C GLY A 222 23.14 -11.03 -3.41
N GLU A 223 24.24 -10.82 -4.13
CA GLU A 223 25.57 -10.60 -3.54
C GLU A 223 25.75 -9.19 -2.96
N GLU A 224 24.90 -8.23 -3.34
CA GLU A 224 24.91 -6.86 -2.83
C GLU A 224 23.84 -6.67 -1.75
N PRO A 225 24.01 -5.69 -0.82
CA PRO A 225 22.94 -5.32 0.10
C PRO A 225 21.67 -4.95 -0.67
N LEU A 226 20.60 -5.72 -0.47
CA LEU A 226 19.34 -5.59 -1.18
C LEU A 226 18.17 -5.43 -0.20
N SER A 227 17.24 -4.52 -0.52
CA SER A 227 15.96 -4.36 0.20
C SER A 227 14.79 -4.43 -0.76
N LEU A 228 13.65 -4.94 -0.28
CA LEU A 228 12.39 -4.89 -0.99
C LEU A 228 11.45 -3.89 -0.31
N THR A 229 11.06 -2.85 -1.04
CA THR A 229 9.99 -1.94 -0.63
C THR A 229 8.74 -2.21 -1.45
N ILE A 230 7.61 -2.44 -0.79
CA ILE A 230 6.32 -2.65 -1.43
C ILE A 230 5.44 -1.46 -1.10
N THR A 231 4.84 -0.84 -2.11
CA THR A 231 3.99 0.33 -1.94
C THR A 231 2.69 0.18 -2.69
N GLY A 232 1.63 0.74 -2.13
CA GLY A 232 0.33 0.68 -2.76
C GLY A 232 -0.66 1.63 -2.12
N HIS A 233 -1.71 1.92 -2.86
CA HIS A 233 -2.81 2.76 -2.42
C HIS A 233 -4.12 1.98 -2.45
N SER A 234 -4.99 2.17 -1.47
CA SER A 234 -6.34 1.59 -1.46
C SER A 234 -6.28 0.05 -1.57
N LEU A 235 -6.96 -0.60 -2.51
CA LEU A 235 -6.79 -2.04 -2.81
C LEU A 235 -5.31 -2.44 -2.97
N GLY A 236 -4.51 -1.61 -3.64
CA GLY A 236 -3.08 -1.87 -3.83
C GLY A 236 -2.29 -1.92 -2.52
N ALA A 237 -2.74 -1.22 -1.47
CA ALA A 237 -2.14 -1.29 -0.14
C ALA A 237 -2.42 -2.63 0.56
N ALA A 238 -3.61 -3.19 0.38
CA ALA A 238 -3.94 -4.52 0.88
C ALA A 238 -3.10 -5.60 0.17
N LEU A 239 -3.01 -5.53 -1.16
CA LEU A 239 -2.14 -6.41 -1.96
C LEU A 239 -0.66 -6.25 -1.57
N ALA A 240 -0.21 -5.04 -1.25
CA ALA A 240 1.14 -4.80 -0.77
C ALA A 240 1.44 -5.55 0.52
N THR A 241 0.51 -5.53 1.47
CA THR A 241 0.63 -6.22 2.77
C THR A 241 0.63 -7.74 2.60
N LEU A 242 -0.26 -8.30 1.77
CA LEU A 242 -0.25 -9.73 1.45
C LEU A 242 1.03 -10.16 0.72
N THR A 243 1.50 -9.35 -0.23
CA THR A 243 2.76 -9.60 -0.95
C THR A 243 3.94 -9.65 0.01
N ALA A 244 3.97 -8.76 1.01
CA ALA A 244 5.05 -8.72 1.99
C ALA A 244 5.12 -10.00 2.84
N TYR A 245 3.96 -10.46 3.34
CA TYR A 245 3.85 -11.71 4.08
C TYR A 245 4.36 -12.90 3.25
N ASP A 246 3.91 -13.00 2.00
CA ASP A 246 4.25 -14.12 1.13
C ASP A 246 5.73 -14.13 0.74
N ILE A 247 6.30 -12.96 0.40
CA ILE A 247 7.72 -12.84 0.07
C ILE A 247 8.61 -13.13 1.28
N LYS A 248 8.26 -12.64 2.48
CA LYS A 248 9.00 -12.97 3.70
C LYS A 248 8.99 -14.45 4.02
N THR A 249 7.90 -15.13 3.69
CA THR A 249 7.77 -16.59 3.86
C THR A 249 8.64 -17.34 2.85
N ALA A 250 8.71 -16.86 1.59
CA ALA A 250 9.45 -17.53 0.52
C ALA A 250 10.96 -17.23 0.51
N PHE A 251 11.37 -16.02 0.91
CA PHE A 251 12.75 -15.53 0.80
C PHE A 251 13.24 -15.07 2.18
N LEU A 252 13.70 -16.02 2.98
CA LEU A 252 14.19 -15.77 4.33
C LEU A 252 15.37 -14.79 4.34
N GLY A 253 15.37 -13.86 5.30
CA GLY A 253 16.45 -12.88 5.48
C GLY A 253 16.34 -11.61 4.62
N LEU A 254 15.47 -11.57 3.60
CA LEU A 254 15.23 -10.36 2.80
C LEU A 254 14.59 -9.26 3.66
N PRO A 255 15.18 -8.04 3.77
CA PRO A 255 14.51 -6.91 4.38
C PRO A 255 13.31 -6.48 3.52
N VAL A 256 12.10 -6.53 4.11
CA VAL A 256 10.85 -6.18 3.43
C VAL A 256 10.14 -5.08 4.22
N THR A 257 9.84 -3.99 3.52
CA THR A 257 9.13 -2.83 4.07
C THR A 257 7.93 -2.50 3.22
N VAL A 258 6.78 -2.23 3.85
CA VAL A 258 5.56 -1.79 3.20
C VAL A 258 5.31 -0.33 3.53
N ILE A 259 5.14 0.52 2.52
CA ILE A 259 4.69 1.91 2.67
C ILE A 259 3.37 2.05 1.95
N SER A 260 2.27 2.11 2.70
CA SER A 260 0.91 2.06 2.13
C SER A 260 0.13 3.35 2.37
N PHE A 261 -0.77 3.68 1.43
CA PHE A 261 -1.62 4.87 1.47
C PHE A 261 -3.08 4.46 1.49
N GLY A 262 -3.86 4.95 2.45
CA GLY A 262 -5.30 4.66 2.50
C GLY A 262 -5.62 3.16 2.55
N SER A 263 -4.80 2.37 3.26
CA SER A 263 -4.98 0.92 3.32
C SER A 263 -6.26 0.55 4.07
N PRO A 264 -7.13 -0.29 3.48
CA PRO A 264 -8.14 -0.99 4.27
C PRO A 264 -7.46 -2.02 5.19
N ARG A 265 -8.22 -2.57 6.12
CA ARG A 265 -7.78 -3.65 7.00
C ARG A 265 -7.69 -4.96 6.22
N VAL A 266 -6.59 -5.68 6.39
CA VAL A 266 -6.26 -6.84 5.56
C VAL A 266 -6.61 -8.15 6.24
N GLY A 267 -6.48 -8.24 7.57
CA GLY A 267 -6.70 -9.47 8.31
C GLY A 267 -6.92 -9.28 9.81
N ASN A 268 -6.98 -10.40 10.52
CA ASN A 268 -7.19 -10.44 11.97
C ASN A 268 -5.87 -10.21 12.76
N SER A 269 -5.98 -10.16 14.09
CA SER A 269 -4.82 -10.00 14.99
C SER A 269 -3.77 -11.11 14.83
N SER A 270 -4.18 -12.35 14.56
CA SER A 270 -3.25 -13.44 14.31
C SER A 270 -2.42 -13.23 13.04
N PHE A 271 -3.03 -12.72 11.95
CA PHE A 271 -2.31 -12.35 10.74
C PHE A 271 -1.30 -11.22 11.00
N ARG A 272 -1.71 -10.19 11.76
CA ARG A 272 -0.81 -9.11 12.22
C ARG A 272 0.41 -9.68 12.95
N GLN A 273 0.19 -10.53 13.94
CA GLN A 273 1.28 -11.13 14.72
C GLN A 273 2.23 -11.95 13.84
N CYS A 274 1.72 -12.64 12.82
CA CYS A 274 2.57 -13.38 11.88
C CYS A 274 3.49 -12.44 11.09
N LEU A 275 2.95 -11.33 10.57
CA LEU A 275 3.73 -10.31 9.85
C LEU A 275 4.81 -9.67 10.73
N GLU A 276 4.47 -9.32 11.96
CA GLU A 276 5.41 -8.72 12.92
C GLU A 276 6.52 -9.70 13.31
N LYS A 277 6.18 -10.97 13.57
CA LYS A 277 7.16 -12.03 13.89
C LYS A 277 8.10 -12.35 12.73
N GLN A 278 7.65 -12.24 11.48
CA GLN A 278 8.51 -12.36 10.29
C GLN A 278 9.47 -11.17 10.11
N GLY A 279 9.33 -10.12 10.93
CA GLY A 279 10.13 -8.90 10.84
C GLY A 279 9.78 -8.03 9.64
N THR A 280 8.57 -8.15 9.10
CA THR A 280 8.05 -7.22 8.09
C THR A 280 7.81 -5.87 8.75
N LYS A 281 8.28 -4.78 8.13
CA LYS A 281 8.00 -3.43 8.58
C LYS A 281 6.88 -2.83 7.74
N VAL A 282 5.82 -2.33 8.37
CA VAL A 282 4.67 -1.75 7.67
C VAL A 282 4.42 -0.35 8.22
N LEU A 283 4.46 0.66 7.36
CA LEU A 283 4.06 2.03 7.65
C LEU A 283 2.80 2.35 6.85
N ARG A 284 1.71 2.63 7.56
CA ARG A 284 0.42 3.00 6.99
C ARG A 284 0.24 4.51 7.08
N ILE A 285 0.10 5.15 5.92
CA ILE A 285 -0.26 6.56 5.84
C ILE A 285 -1.78 6.61 5.82
N VAL A 286 -2.36 7.18 6.87
CA VAL A 286 -3.80 7.14 7.16
C VAL A 286 -4.34 8.56 7.19
N ASN A 287 -5.44 8.81 6.45
CA ASN A 287 -6.20 10.04 6.58
C ASN A 287 -7.40 9.81 7.50
N SER A 288 -7.51 10.59 8.58
CA SER A 288 -8.57 10.44 9.58
C SER A 288 -9.98 10.68 9.01
N ASP A 289 -10.07 11.47 7.95
CA ASP A 289 -11.30 11.77 7.20
C ASP A 289 -11.60 10.75 6.09
N ASP A 290 -10.72 9.77 5.85
CA ASP A 290 -10.92 8.69 4.88
C ASP A 290 -11.56 7.46 5.54
N VAL A 291 -12.75 7.10 5.07
CA VAL A 291 -13.55 5.99 5.59
C VAL A 291 -12.97 4.61 5.25
N ILE A 292 -12.22 4.49 4.17
CA ILE A 292 -11.71 3.20 3.67
C ILE A 292 -10.72 2.60 4.67
N THR A 293 -9.94 3.46 5.33
CA THR A 293 -8.96 3.04 6.36
C THR A 293 -9.59 2.39 7.58
N LYS A 294 -10.90 2.60 7.79
CA LYS A 294 -11.68 2.08 8.92
C LYS A 294 -12.41 0.77 8.60
N MET A 295 -12.23 0.25 7.38
CA MET A 295 -12.95 -0.92 6.87
C MET A 295 -11.99 -2.07 6.57
N PRO A 296 -12.44 -3.32 6.64
CA PRO A 296 -13.70 -3.81 7.23
C PRO A 296 -13.70 -3.90 8.78
N GLY A 297 -14.89 -3.88 9.40
CA GLY A 297 -15.14 -4.32 10.79
C GLY A 297 -14.91 -3.32 11.94
N PHE A 298 -14.84 -3.82 13.18
CA PHE A 298 -14.51 -3.08 14.42
C PHE A 298 -13.05 -3.34 14.86
N VAL A 299 -12.43 -2.41 15.63
CA VAL A 299 -11.06 -2.53 16.17
C VAL A 299 -11.11 -3.01 17.63
N PHE A 300 -10.25 -3.96 18.00
CA PHE A 300 -9.83 -4.17 19.38
C PHE A 300 -8.42 -3.59 19.53
N ASP A 301 -8.27 -2.55 20.35
CA ASP A 301 -6.96 -2.10 20.79
C ASP A 301 -6.52 -3.00 21.95
N ASP A 302 -5.39 -3.69 21.79
CA ASP A 302 -4.74 -4.48 22.85
C ASP A 302 -3.97 -3.55 23.82
N MET A 303 -4.69 -2.61 24.45
CA MET A 303 -4.18 -1.74 25.52
C MET A 303 -5.18 -1.68 26.67
N ASP A 304 -5.31 -2.78 27.42
CA ASP A 304 -5.00 -2.82 28.85
C ASP A 304 -5.53 -4.12 29.49
N LYS A 305 -4.61 -4.86 30.10
CA LYS A 305 -4.94 -5.91 31.07
C LYS A 305 -5.34 -5.25 32.38
N THR A 306 -6.54 -4.69 32.47
CA THR A 306 -7.23 -4.55 33.75
C THR A 306 -8.73 -4.36 33.56
N ASN A 307 -9.47 -5.22 34.25
CA ASN A 307 -10.89 -5.14 34.59
C ASN A 307 -11.86 -5.66 33.53
N ALA A 308 -12.39 -6.84 33.84
CA ALA A 308 -13.72 -7.27 33.45
C ALA A 308 -14.70 -6.13 33.74
N ASP A 309 -15.33 -5.62 32.68
CA ASP A 309 -16.58 -4.84 32.60
C ASP A 309 -16.48 -3.86 31.44
N MET A 310 -16.50 -4.36 30.20
CA MET A 310 -16.68 -3.51 29.02
C MET A 310 -17.62 -4.17 27.99
N GLU A 311 -18.76 -4.65 28.47
CA GLU A 311 -19.99 -4.54 27.69
C GLU A 311 -20.55 -3.12 27.92
N ARG A 312 -20.74 -2.36 26.83
CA ARG A 312 -21.31 -0.99 26.76
C ARG A 312 -20.30 0.18 26.89
N ASN A 313 -19.61 0.51 25.80
CA ASN A 313 -19.53 1.89 25.26
C ASN A 313 -18.51 2.02 24.12
N THR A 314 -18.83 1.49 22.94
CA THR A 314 -18.22 1.95 21.69
C THR A 314 -19.33 2.25 20.69
N ASN A 315 -20.07 3.33 20.95
CA ASN A 315 -21.00 3.90 19.99
C ASN A 315 -20.20 4.51 18.83
N PHE A 316 -19.81 3.69 17.86
CA PHE A 316 -19.44 4.17 16.54
C PHE A 316 -20.71 4.77 15.92
N HIS A 317 -20.86 6.10 15.98
CA HIS A 317 -22.00 6.78 15.38
C HIS A 317 -21.94 6.62 13.86
N VAL A 318 -22.76 5.70 13.34
CA VAL A 318 -22.96 5.44 11.90
C VAL A 318 -23.78 6.55 11.22
N THR A 319 -24.20 7.58 11.98
CA THR A 319 -24.96 8.72 11.49
C THR A 319 -24.11 9.60 10.58
N GLY A 320 -24.10 9.28 9.29
CA GLY A 320 -23.37 10.03 8.26
C GLY A 320 -22.73 9.17 7.17
N PHE A 321 -22.70 7.84 7.33
CA PHE A 321 -22.23 6.93 6.28
C PHE A 321 -23.33 6.62 5.27
N PRO A 322 -22.99 6.41 3.97
CA PRO A 322 -23.90 5.79 3.01
C PRO A 322 -24.51 4.48 3.55
N SER A 323 -25.79 4.26 3.27
CA SER A 323 -26.60 3.14 3.81
C SER A 323 -25.97 1.75 3.65
N TRP A 324 -25.21 1.52 2.57
CA TRP A 324 -24.54 0.23 2.33
C TRP A 324 -23.33 -0.01 3.25
N ILE A 325 -22.62 1.05 3.67
CA ILE A 325 -21.51 0.94 4.63
C ILE A 325 -22.05 0.58 6.00
N GLN A 326 -23.17 1.19 6.40
CA GLN A 326 -23.86 0.87 7.63
C GLN A 326 -24.20 -0.63 7.70
N LYS A 327 -24.73 -1.18 6.61
CA LYS A 327 -25.07 -2.60 6.50
C LYS A 327 -23.84 -3.53 6.62
N GLN A 328 -22.71 -3.20 5.98
CA GLN A 328 -21.50 -4.03 6.07
C GLN A 328 -20.88 -4.03 7.48
N VAL A 329 -20.92 -2.90 8.20
CA VAL A 329 -20.43 -2.80 9.58
C VAL A 329 -21.34 -3.57 10.54
N GLU A 330 -22.66 -3.53 10.34
CA GLU A 330 -23.64 -4.27 11.14
C GLU A 330 -23.56 -5.81 10.90
N GLU A 331 -23.21 -6.23 9.68
CA GLU A 331 -23.09 -7.66 9.30
C GLU A 331 -21.72 -8.28 9.68
N ALA A 332 -20.65 -7.47 9.83
CA ALA A 332 -19.30 -7.94 10.15
C ALA A 332 -19.08 -8.20 11.66
N LYS A 333 -19.40 -9.41 12.14
CA LYS A 333 -19.08 -9.90 13.49
C LYS A 333 -17.58 -10.23 13.74
N TRP A 334 -16.64 -9.70 12.95
CA TRP A 334 -15.23 -10.10 12.99
C TRP A 334 -14.30 -8.96 13.41
N VAL A 335 -13.30 -9.31 14.22
CA VAL A 335 -12.29 -8.38 14.75
C VAL A 335 -11.12 -8.32 13.79
N TYR A 336 -11.00 -7.20 13.07
CA TYR A 336 -9.84 -6.91 12.25
C TYR A 336 -8.79 -6.19 13.10
N SER A 337 -7.52 -6.32 12.72
CA SER A 337 -6.42 -5.60 13.38
C SER A 337 -5.66 -4.75 12.37
N GLU A 338 -5.26 -3.58 12.82
CA GLU A 338 -4.38 -2.68 12.09
C GLU A 338 -2.96 -3.24 12.11
N VAL A 339 -2.30 -3.32 10.95
CA VAL A 339 -0.96 -3.91 10.84
C VAL A 339 0.08 -2.81 10.68
N GLY A 340 1.07 -2.79 11.57
CA GLY A 340 2.21 -1.87 11.52
C GLY A 340 1.98 -0.52 12.18
N GLU A 341 2.89 0.40 11.90
CA GLU A 341 2.90 1.77 12.44
C GLU A 341 2.06 2.71 11.57
N GLU A 342 1.48 3.74 12.18
CA GLU A 342 0.63 4.71 11.48
C GLU A 342 1.23 6.11 11.44
N LEU A 343 1.33 6.68 10.24
CA LEU A 343 1.43 8.12 10.06
C LEU A 343 0.01 8.67 9.84
N ARG A 344 -0.59 9.19 10.91
CA ARG A 344 -1.95 9.70 10.90
C ARG A 344 -1.99 11.17 10.48
N LEU A 345 -2.76 11.44 9.44
CA LEU A 345 -2.96 12.74 8.80
C LEU A 345 -4.45 13.12 8.88
N CYS A 346 -4.76 14.38 8.62
CA CYS A 346 -6.13 14.89 8.66
C CYS A 346 -6.34 15.89 7.51
N SER A 347 -7.34 15.65 6.66
CA SER A 347 -7.70 16.58 5.57
C SER A 347 -8.01 17.97 6.10
N ARG A 348 -8.63 18.05 7.29
CA ARG A 348 -9.05 19.33 7.92
C ARG A 348 -7.88 20.21 8.32
N ASP A 349 -6.69 19.64 8.50
CA ASP A 349 -5.50 20.39 8.87
C ASP A 349 -4.92 21.18 7.69
N SER A 350 -5.21 20.76 6.46
CA SER A 350 -4.82 21.50 5.28
C SER A 350 -5.80 22.64 5.00
N PRO A 351 -5.33 23.89 4.90
CA PRO A 351 -6.20 25.01 4.50
C PRO A 351 -6.72 24.87 3.06
N TYR A 352 -6.15 23.97 2.27
CA TYR A 352 -6.50 23.73 0.86
C TYR A 352 -7.57 22.66 0.67
N LEU A 353 -7.92 21.94 1.73
CA LEU A 353 -8.87 20.82 1.72
C LEU A 353 -10.11 21.12 2.56
N ARG A 354 -10.53 22.39 2.65
CA ARG A 354 -11.78 22.73 3.34
C ARG A 354 -12.98 22.28 2.52
N GLY A 355 -13.82 21.40 3.08
CA GLY A 355 -15.09 20.98 2.48
C GLY A 355 -15.02 19.85 1.45
N VAL A 356 -13.94 19.06 1.45
CA VAL A 356 -13.78 17.92 0.52
C VAL A 356 -14.74 16.77 0.84
N ASN A 357 -15.24 16.12 -0.21
CA ASN A 357 -16.05 14.89 -0.11
C ASN A 357 -15.15 13.67 0.22
N VAL A 358 -15.75 12.61 0.77
CA VAL A 358 -15.10 11.34 1.16
C VAL A 358 -14.23 10.75 0.05
N ALA A 359 -14.70 10.77 -1.21
CA ALA A 359 -13.94 10.27 -2.35
C ALA A 359 -12.62 11.04 -2.57
N MET A 360 -12.61 12.34 -2.29
CA MET A 360 -11.39 13.16 -2.39
C MET A 360 -10.47 12.94 -1.19
N CYS A 361 -10.99 12.63 0.00
CA CYS A 361 -10.18 12.24 1.16
C CYS A 361 -9.41 10.93 0.92
N HIS A 362 -9.94 10.05 0.07
CA HIS A 362 -9.31 8.79 -0.33
C HIS A 362 -8.44 8.91 -1.60
N ASP A 363 -8.33 10.07 -2.25
CA ASP A 363 -7.48 10.21 -3.43
C ASP A 363 -5.99 10.16 -3.05
N LEU A 364 -5.17 9.44 -3.83
CA LEU A 364 -3.74 9.35 -3.56
C LEU A 364 -3.06 10.73 -3.55
N ASN A 365 -3.46 11.67 -4.40
CA ASN A 365 -2.86 13.01 -4.40
C ASN A 365 -3.20 13.79 -3.13
N THR A 366 -4.36 13.53 -2.52
CA THR A 366 -4.72 14.06 -1.20
C THR A 366 -3.75 13.54 -0.14
N TYR A 367 -3.47 12.23 -0.13
CA TYR A 367 -2.47 11.64 0.75
C TYR A 367 -1.09 12.27 0.56
N LEU A 368 -0.61 12.42 -0.68
CA LEU A 368 0.70 13.02 -0.96
C LEU A 368 0.75 14.50 -0.57
N HIS A 369 -0.34 15.24 -0.75
CA HIS A 369 -0.45 16.62 -0.30
C HIS A 369 -0.37 16.73 1.22
N LEU A 370 -1.08 15.85 1.94
CA LEU A 370 -1.05 15.83 3.40
C LEU A 370 0.34 15.44 3.92
N VAL A 371 0.97 14.41 3.37
CA VAL A 371 2.34 14.01 3.75
C VAL A 371 3.33 15.15 3.49
N ASP A 372 3.25 15.83 2.35
CA ASP A 372 4.19 16.93 2.07
C ASP A 372 3.99 18.10 3.04
N GLY A 373 2.75 18.40 3.43
CA GLY A 373 2.43 19.48 4.35
C GLY A 373 2.64 19.19 5.83
N PHE A 374 2.58 17.91 6.25
CA PHE A 374 2.46 17.53 7.66
C PHE A 374 3.71 17.79 8.50
N VAL A 375 3.69 18.66 9.51
CA VAL A 375 4.90 18.88 10.34
C VAL A 375 4.88 18.04 11.63
N SER A 376 3.84 18.17 12.44
CA SER A 376 3.68 17.46 13.72
C SER A 376 2.21 17.43 14.14
N SER A 377 1.83 16.56 15.08
CA SER A 377 0.46 16.54 15.62
C SER A 377 0.04 17.86 16.28
N ARG A 378 1.01 18.64 16.78
CA ARG A 378 0.78 19.92 17.47
C ARG A 378 0.81 21.14 16.55
N CYS A 379 1.39 21.01 15.37
CA CYS A 379 1.51 22.05 14.34
C CYS A 379 1.40 21.35 12.99
N PRO A 380 0.17 21.14 12.47
CA PRO A 380 -0.03 20.07 11.51
C PRO A 380 0.32 20.44 10.07
N PHE A 381 0.47 21.71 9.69
CA PHE A 381 0.64 22.04 8.27
C PHE A 381 1.63 23.18 8.00
N LYS A 382 2.66 22.92 7.19
CA LYS A 382 3.64 23.94 6.75
C LYS A 382 3.08 24.81 5.64
N ALA A 383 3.39 26.11 5.67
CA ALA A 383 2.98 27.07 4.65
C ALA A 383 3.58 26.78 3.26
N THR A 384 4.70 26.07 3.20
CA THR A 384 5.46 25.75 1.97
C THR A 384 5.03 24.45 1.29
N ALA A 385 3.94 23.81 1.74
CA ALA A 385 3.47 22.55 1.19
C ALA A 385 3.19 22.66 -0.33
N LYS A 386 3.78 21.75 -1.08
CA LYS A 386 3.53 21.56 -2.51
C LYS A 386 2.09 21.09 -2.72
N ARG A 387 1.46 21.62 -3.76
CA ARG A 387 0.10 21.24 -4.15
C ARG A 387 0.17 20.08 -5.13
N PHE A 388 -0.32 18.92 -4.69
CA PHE A 388 -0.50 17.75 -5.54
C PHE A 388 -1.93 17.64 -6.09
N LEU A 389 -2.85 18.45 -5.57
CA LEU A 389 -4.23 18.54 -6.02
C LEU A 389 -4.28 19.19 -7.42
N GLN A 390 -4.99 18.57 -8.36
CA GLN A 390 -5.37 19.24 -9.61
C GLN A 390 -6.50 20.23 -9.31
N GLN A 391 -6.45 21.42 -9.93
CA GLN A 391 -7.55 22.39 -9.92
C GLN A 391 -8.64 21.96 -10.88
#